data_AF-A0A8J5K6S8-F1
#
_entry.id   AF-A0A8J5K6S8-F1
#
_cell.length_a   1.000
_cell.length_b   1.000
_cell.length_c   1.000
_cell.angle_alpha   90.00
_cell.angle_beta   90.00
_cell.angle_gamma   90.00
#
_symmetry.space_group_name_H-M   'P 1'
#
loop_
_entity.id
_entity.type
_entity.pdbx_description
1 polymer ?
#
loop_
_entity_poly.entity_id
_entity_poly.type
_entity_poly.pdbx_seq_one_letter_code
_entity_poly.pdbx_strand_id
1 'polypeptide(L)'
;MQCEEQFGVALVYGTAYYLRGSLDSEGYLAWVEANALAGYWLEQTLTLSPNIERRLSNKGFLTDLAKRISDRKDIIGNMKREGSVTMADIYMQDSVAFVDSIREVEDSLVSDIREAINGELEMADRQYTLALVVLLLVLLISPIIIMLVRKATSLIHEYAYNLLIKSSEVKKEKRKSDNLLYQLLPRTVAHYLKQSKQVPAEFFECVTIYLSDIVGFTRISSES
;
A
#
# COMPACT_ATOMS: atom_id res chain seq x y z
N MET A 1 7.70 -37.01 4.23
CA MET A 1 7.64 -37.56 5.63
C MET A 1 6.65 -38.72 5.87
N GLN A 2 5.32 -38.53 6.03
CA GLN A 2 4.40 -39.65 6.41
C GLN A 2 4.35 -40.78 5.37
N CYS A 3 4.40 -40.43 4.07
CA CYS A 3 4.45 -41.39 2.97
C CYS A 3 5.75 -42.24 2.99
N GLU A 4 6.90 -41.59 3.22
CA GLU A 4 8.21 -42.27 3.29
C GLU A 4 8.30 -43.25 4.46
N GLU A 5 7.74 -42.88 5.61
CA GLU A 5 7.71 -43.75 6.80
C GLU A 5 6.95 -45.05 6.50
N GLN A 6 5.78 -44.95 5.86
CA GLN A 6 4.98 -46.11 5.46
C GLN A 6 5.68 -46.95 4.39
N PHE A 7 6.40 -46.33 3.45
CA PHE A 7 7.25 -47.07 2.52
C PHE A 7 8.41 -47.80 3.21
N GLY A 8 8.99 -47.23 4.27
CA GLY A 8 10.00 -47.89 5.11
C GLY A 8 9.45 -49.14 5.79
N VAL A 9 8.24 -49.08 6.33
CA VAL A 9 7.55 -50.24 6.93
C VAL A 9 7.28 -51.32 5.86
N ALA A 10 6.71 -50.94 4.72
CA ALA A 10 6.44 -51.87 3.61
C ALA A 10 7.73 -52.49 3.02
N LEU A 11 8.84 -51.74 3.02
CA LEU A 11 10.16 -52.25 2.62
C LEU A 11 10.63 -53.37 3.55
N VAL A 12 10.60 -53.14 4.86
CA VAL A 12 11.08 -54.13 5.84
C VAL A 12 10.30 -55.43 5.75
N TYR A 13 8.97 -55.37 5.73
CA TYR A 13 8.14 -56.58 5.63
C TYR A 13 8.25 -57.25 4.26
N GLY A 14 8.34 -56.49 3.17
CA GLY A 14 8.53 -57.10 1.85
C GLY A 14 9.88 -57.79 1.69
N THR A 15 10.96 -57.20 2.21
CA THR A 15 12.28 -57.87 2.24
C THR A 15 12.24 -59.13 3.10
N ALA A 16 11.56 -59.09 4.24
CA ALA A 16 11.34 -60.26 5.09
C ALA A 16 10.57 -61.38 4.37
N TYR A 17 9.57 -61.02 3.54
CA TYR A 17 8.84 -61.98 2.70
C TYR A 17 9.79 -62.71 1.74
N TYR A 18 10.64 -61.99 1.00
CA TYR A 18 11.56 -62.63 0.05
C TYR A 18 12.67 -63.44 0.74
N LEU A 19 13.09 -63.06 1.95
CA LEU A 19 14.08 -63.81 2.72
C LEU A 19 13.52 -65.09 3.34
N ARG A 20 12.31 -65.04 3.91
CA ARG A 20 11.69 -66.16 4.65
C ARG A 20 10.78 -67.03 3.78
N GLY A 21 10.30 -66.46 2.68
CA GLY A 21 9.41 -67.09 1.72
C GLY A 21 7.92 -67.05 2.08
N SER A 22 7.55 -66.44 3.21
CA SER A 22 6.17 -66.08 3.57
C SER A 22 6.18 -65.10 4.73
N LEU A 23 5.13 -64.30 4.85
CA LEU A 23 4.86 -63.51 6.05
C LEU A 23 3.88 -64.23 6.97
N ASP A 24 4.05 -64.04 8.26
CA ASP A 24 3.04 -64.36 9.27
C ASP A 24 1.83 -63.42 9.14
N SER A 25 0.71 -63.78 9.77
CA SER A 25 -0.54 -63.00 9.64
C SER A 25 -0.38 -61.55 10.06
N GLU A 26 0.42 -61.29 11.09
CA GLU A 26 0.70 -59.94 11.59
C GLU A 26 1.61 -59.16 10.64
N GLY A 27 2.72 -59.76 10.17
CA GLY A 27 3.62 -59.12 9.22
C GLY A 27 3.00 -58.88 7.85
N TYR A 28 2.12 -59.77 7.40
CA TYR A 28 1.35 -59.57 6.17
C TYR A 28 0.36 -58.41 6.32
N LEU A 29 -0.38 -58.34 7.42
CA LEU A 29 -1.32 -57.24 7.68
C LEU A 29 -0.58 -55.90 7.74
N ALA A 30 0.55 -55.84 8.45
CA ALA A 30 1.38 -54.65 8.55
C ALA A 30 1.91 -54.19 7.17
N TRP A 31 2.31 -55.14 6.31
CA TRP A 31 2.74 -54.81 4.95
C TRP A 31 1.60 -54.25 4.09
N VAL A 32 0.41 -54.85 4.16
CA VAL A 32 -0.77 -54.40 3.41
C VAL A 32 -1.20 -53.00 3.86
N GLU A 33 -1.27 -52.78 5.17
CA GLU A 33 -1.65 -51.48 5.74
C GLU A 33 -0.65 -50.39 5.35
N ALA A 34 0.65 -50.66 5.50
CA ALA A 34 1.69 -49.72 5.16
C ALA A 34 1.65 -49.33 3.67
N ASN A 35 1.45 -50.30 2.76
CA ASN A 35 1.32 -50.00 1.33
C ASN A 35 0.06 -49.20 1.00
N ALA A 36 -1.07 -49.52 1.62
CA ALA A 36 -2.32 -48.81 1.41
C ALA A 36 -2.21 -47.35 1.88
N LEU A 37 -1.64 -47.13 3.07
CA LEU A 37 -1.41 -45.79 3.61
C LEU A 37 -0.40 -45.00 2.77
N ALA A 38 0.70 -45.63 2.34
CA ALA A 38 1.68 -44.98 1.48
C ALA A 38 1.06 -44.49 0.16
N GLY A 39 0.23 -45.33 -0.48
CA GLY A 39 -0.53 -44.96 -1.68
C GLY A 39 -1.51 -43.81 -1.44
N TYR A 40 -2.27 -43.86 -0.34
CA TYR A 40 -3.19 -42.79 0.04
C TYR A 40 -2.48 -41.44 0.24
N TRP A 41 -1.37 -41.42 0.99
CA TRP A 41 -0.61 -40.18 1.23
C TRP A 41 -0.01 -39.61 -0.05
N LEU A 42 0.42 -40.48 -0.96
CA LEU A 42 0.91 -40.06 -2.27
C LEU A 42 -0.21 -39.40 -3.07
N GLU A 43 -1.39 -40.03 -3.16
CA GLU A 43 -2.56 -39.48 -3.85
C GLU A 43 -3.01 -38.13 -3.26
N GLN A 44 -3.03 -37.99 -1.93
CA GLN A 44 -3.31 -36.71 -1.28
C GLN A 44 -2.28 -35.62 -1.66
N THR A 45 -1.00 -35.98 -1.75
CA THR A 45 0.05 -35.04 -2.15
C THR A 45 -0.13 -34.57 -3.59
N LEU A 46 -0.57 -35.46 -4.48
CA LEU A 46 -0.85 -35.14 -5.89
C LEU A 46 -2.08 -34.24 -6.05
N THR A 47 -3.15 -34.51 -5.32
CA THR A 47 -4.40 -33.73 -5.42
C THR A 47 -4.23 -32.30 -4.89
N LEU A 48 -3.40 -32.09 -3.87
CA LEU A 48 -3.11 -30.77 -3.32
C LEU A 48 -2.30 -29.86 -4.26
N SER A 49 -1.59 -30.43 -5.23
CA SER A 49 -0.76 -29.63 -6.16
C SER A 49 -0.77 -30.20 -7.59
N PRO A 50 -1.71 -29.73 -8.43
CA PRO A 50 -1.92 -30.23 -9.80
C PRO A 50 -0.72 -30.04 -10.74
N ASN A 51 0.17 -29.09 -10.41
CA ASN A 51 1.38 -28.84 -11.21
C ASN A 51 2.43 -29.96 -11.05
N ILE A 52 2.47 -30.62 -9.89
CA ILE A 52 3.36 -31.76 -9.64
C ILE A 52 2.86 -32.98 -10.39
N GLU A 53 1.55 -33.24 -10.36
CA GLU A 53 0.95 -34.37 -11.06
C GLU A 53 1.35 -34.38 -12.54
N ARG A 54 1.32 -33.21 -13.18
CA ARG A 54 1.77 -33.03 -14.57
C ARG A 54 3.27 -33.33 -14.75
N ARG A 55 4.12 -32.87 -13.83
CA ARG A 55 5.57 -33.13 -13.87
C ARG A 55 5.90 -34.61 -13.65
N LEU A 56 5.18 -35.26 -12.74
CA LEU A 56 5.30 -36.69 -12.41
C LEU A 56 4.83 -37.60 -13.54
N SER A 57 3.72 -37.24 -14.19
CA SER A 57 3.23 -37.90 -15.38
C SER A 57 4.26 -37.86 -16.50
N ASN A 58 4.87 -36.67 -16.73
CA ASN A 58 5.89 -36.49 -17.76
C ASN A 58 7.19 -37.28 -17.48
N LYS A 59 7.53 -37.49 -16.20
CA LYS A 59 8.68 -38.32 -15.80
C LYS A 59 8.38 -39.83 -15.82
N GLY A 60 7.15 -40.25 -16.14
CA GLY A 60 6.75 -41.66 -16.14
C GLY A 60 6.67 -42.30 -14.75
N PHE A 61 6.79 -41.51 -13.69
CA PHE A 61 6.81 -41.97 -12.29
C PHE A 61 5.53 -42.72 -11.90
N LEU A 62 4.37 -42.21 -12.34
CA LEU A 62 3.07 -42.85 -12.06
C LEU A 62 2.94 -44.20 -12.78
N THR A 63 3.53 -44.32 -13.97
CA THR A 63 3.57 -45.57 -14.73
C THR A 63 4.51 -46.58 -14.09
N ASP A 64 5.65 -46.13 -13.58
CA ASP A 64 6.63 -46.97 -12.88
C ASP A 64 6.08 -47.45 -11.53
N LEU A 65 5.38 -46.58 -10.79
CA LEU A 65 4.62 -46.93 -9.59
C LEU A 65 3.59 -48.04 -9.88
N ALA A 66 2.74 -47.84 -10.88
CA ALA A 66 1.69 -48.79 -11.24
C ALA A 66 2.26 -50.15 -11.68
N LYS A 67 3.37 -50.12 -12.42
CA LYS A 67 4.09 -51.33 -12.84
C LYS A 67 4.66 -52.08 -11.63
N ARG A 68 5.27 -51.38 -10.66
CA ARG A 68 5.83 -52.00 -9.45
C ARG A 68 4.77 -52.62 -8.54
N ILE A 69 3.61 -51.98 -8.43
CA ILE A 69 2.44 -52.54 -7.72
C ILE A 69 1.90 -53.77 -8.45
N SER A 70 1.85 -53.73 -9.78
CA SER A 70 1.40 -54.86 -10.63
C SER A 70 2.36 -56.06 -10.60
N ASP A 71 3.67 -55.82 -10.53
CA ASP A 71 4.69 -56.87 -10.62
C ASP A 71 4.88 -57.65 -9.30
N ARG A 72 4.35 -57.14 -8.18
CA ARG A 72 4.52 -57.70 -6.82
C ARG A 72 3.29 -58.49 -6.32
N LYS A 73 2.61 -59.19 -7.23
CA LYS A 73 1.43 -60.04 -6.91
C LYS A 73 1.74 -61.22 -5.98
N ASP A 74 3.00 -61.63 -5.92
CA ASP A 74 3.49 -62.69 -5.05
C ASP A 74 3.32 -62.36 -3.57
N ILE A 75 3.75 -61.17 -3.14
CA ILE A 75 3.55 -60.69 -1.77
C ILE A 75 2.06 -60.44 -1.48
N ILE A 76 1.33 -59.87 -2.45
CA ILE A 76 -0.11 -59.60 -2.30
C ILE A 76 -0.90 -60.90 -2.04
N GLY A 77 -0.48 -62.02 -2.62
CA GLY A 77 -1.09 -63.33 -2.34
C GLY A 77 -0.53 -64.03 -1.10
N ASN A 78 0.50 -63.47 -0.45
CA ASN A 78 1.34 -64.12 0.58
C ASN A 78 1.66 -65.58 0.22
N MET A 79 1.94 -65.86 -1.06
CA MET A 79 2.10 -67.23 -1.52
C MET A 79 3.40 -67.80 -0.94
N LYS A 80 3.33 -69.01 -0.37
CA LYS A 80 4.50 -69.65 0.21
C LYS A 80 5.51 -69.99 -0.89
N ARG A 81 6.74 -69.54 -0.71
CA ARG A 81 7.87 -69.73 -1.65
C ARG A 81 9.12 -70.12 -0.88
N GLU A 82 10.16 -70.54 -1.61
CA GLU A 82 11.50 -70.63 -1.03
C GLU A 82 12.11 -69.24 -0.86
N GLY A 83 12.76 -69.03 0.28
CA GLY A 83 13.48 -67.80 0.59
C GLY A 83 14.68 -67.62 -0.34
N SER A 84 14.88 -66.39 -0.83
CA SER A 84 15.96 -66.04 -1.73
C SER A 84 16.55 -64.68 -1.36
N VAL A 85 17.82 -64.68 -0.98
CA VAL A 85 18.59 -63.46 -0.67
C VAL A 85 18.67 -62.55 -1.89
N THR A 86 18.85 -63.12 -3.09
CA THR A 86 18.91 -62.35 -4.34
C THR A 86 17.59 -61.63 -4.63
N MET A 87 16.45 -62.28 -4.43
CA MET A 87 15.14 -61.63 -4.63
C MET A 87 14.86 -60.56 -3.57
N ALA A 88 15.33 -60.77 -2.33
CA ALA A 88 15.21 -59.78 -1.28
C ALA A 88 16.07 -58.53 -1.57
N ASP A 89 17.28 -58.71 -2.11
CA ASP A 89 18.15 -57.62 -2.53
C ASP A 89 17.55 -56.83 -3.71
N ILE A 90 17.02 -57.51 -4.73
CA ILE A 90 16.31 -56.87 -5.85
C ILE A 90 15.12 -56.05 -5.34
N TYR A 91 14.26 -56.64 -4.50
CA TYR A 91 13.12 -55.94 -3.91
C TYR A 91 13.55 -54.70 -3.12
N MET A 92 14.63 -54.82 -2.35
CA MET A 92 15.16 -53.73 -1.55
C MET A 92 15.67 -52.59 -2.43
N GLN A 93 16.49 -52.90 -3.43
CA GLN A 93 17.05 -51.92 -4.36
C GLN A 93 15.94 -51.19 -5.14
N ASP A 94 14.97 -51.92 -5.69
CA ASP A 94 13.81 -51.34 -6.38
C ASP A 94 13.00 -50.40 -5.49
N SER A 95 12.87 -50.75 -4.21
CA SER A 95 12.09 -49.95 -3.25
C SER A 95 12.87 -48.70 -2.83
N VAL A 96 14.20 -48.78 -2.69
CA VAL A 96 15.07 -47.63 -2.42
C VAL A 96 15.07 -46.65 -3.60
N ALA A 97 15.26 -47.15 -4.84
CA ALA A 97 15.23 -46.32 -6.05
C ALA A 97 13.90 -45.55 -6.20
N PHE A 98 12.80 -46.19 -5.79
CA PHE A 98 11.50 -45.54 -5.78
C PHE A 98 11.36 -44.47 -4.69
N VAL A 99 11.85 -44.72 -3.47
CA VAL A 99 11.86 -43.70 -2.41
C VAL A 99 12.70 -42.49 -2.83
N ASP A 100 13.84 -42.71 -3.49
CA ASP A 100 14.66 -41.63 -4.03
C ASP A 100 13.91 -40.81 -5.09
N SER A 101 13.09 -41.47 -5.91
CA SER A 101 12.22 -40.80 -6.88
C SER A 101 11.13 -39.95 -6.21
N ILE A 102 10.58 -40.39 -5.06
CA ILE A 102 9.66 -39.56 -4.27
C ILE A 102 10.37 -38.34 -3.68
N ARG A 103 11.59 -38.52 -3.17
CA ARG A 103 12.37 -37.41 -2.59
C ARG A 103 12.69 -36.33 -3.61
N GLU A 104 13.02 -36.71 -4.84
CA GLU A 104 13.24 -35.74 -5.92
C GLU A 104 11.99 -34.86 -6.15
N VAL A 105 10.80 -35.45 -5.99
CA VAL A 105 9.53 -34.75 -6.14
C VAL A 105 9.23 -33.85 -4.95
N GLU A 106 9.53 -34.32 -3.74
CA GLU A 106 9.44 -33.54 -2.50
C GLU A 106 10.37 -32.32 -2.54
N ASP A 107 11.61 -32.49 -3.01
CA ASP A 107 12.57 -31.39 -3.16
C ASP A 107 12.10 -30.36 -4.19
N SER A 108 11.56 -30.81 -5.34
CA SER A 108 10.96 -29.91 -6.33
C SER A 108 9.80 -29.12 -5.73
N LEU A 109 8.98 -29.77 -4.91
CA LEU A 109 7.84 -29.16 -4.22
C LEU A 109 8.28 -28.05 -3.28
N VAL A 110 9.28 -28.35 -2.44
CA VAL A 110 9.83 -27.39 -1.49
C VAL A 110 10.43 -26.20 -2.21
N SER A 111 11.11 -26.42 -3.34
CA SER A 111 11.64 -25.34 -4.18
C SER A 111 10.52 -24.46 -4.76
N ASP A 112 9.50 -25.08 -5.36
CA ASP A 112 8.37 -24.34 -5.95
C ASP A 112 7.63 -23.51 -4.89
N ILE A 113 7.44 -24.05 -3.67
CA ILE A 113 6.83 -23.32 -2.53
C ILE A 113 7.71 -22.15 -2.10
N ARG A 114 9.03 -22.35 -1.97
CA ARG A 114 9.97 -21.28 -1.60
C ARG A 114 9.97 -20.17 -2.63
N GLU A 115 9.95 -20.50 -3.92
CA GLU A 115 9.88 -19.51 -5.01
C GLU A 115 8.58 -18.73 -4.98
N ALA A 116 7.44 -19.39 -4.75
CA ALA A 116 6.15 -18.72 -4.62
C ALA A 116 6.14 -17.73 -3.44
N ILE A 117 6.62 -18.16 -2.26
CA ILE A 117 6.68 -17.30 -1.06
C ILE A 117 7.62 -16.11 -1.29
N ASN A 118 8.81 -16.35 -1.84
CA ASN A 118 9.78 -15.29 -2.11
C ASN A 118 9.25 -14.30 -3.16
N GLY A 119 8.55 -14.80 -4.18
CA GLY A 119 7.90 -13.97 -5.19
C GLY A 119 6.81 -13.07 -4.60
N GLU A 120 5.98 -13.59 -3.69
CA GLU A 120 4.96 -12.80 -3.00
C GLU A 120 5.58 -11.73 -2.07
N LEU A 121 6.67 -12.05 -1.38
CA LEU A 121 7.39 -11.10 -0.53
C LEU A 121 7.98 -9.92 -1.33
N GLU A 122 8.58 -10.19 -2.50
CA GLU A 122 9.09 -9.12 -3.37
C GLU A 122 7.96 -8.22 -3.92
N MET A 123 6.79 -8.80 -4.20
CA MET A 123 5.62 -8.03 -4.62
C MET A 123 5.05 -7.17 -3.48
N ALA A 124 5.06 -7.69 -2.25
CA ALA A 124 4.61 -6.98 -1.06
C ALA A 124 5.52 -5.78 -0.71
N ASP A 125 6.84 -5.94 -0.80
CA ASP A 125 7.81 -4.88 -0.49
C ASP A 125 7.65 -3.65 -1.39
N ARG A 126 7.34 -3.84 -2.68
CA ARG A 126 7.09 -2.72 -3.59
C ARG A 126 5.88 -1.90 -3.18
N GLN A 127 4.82 -2.54 -2.67
CA GLN A 127 3.61 -1.86 -2.23
C GLN A 127 3.83 -1.04 -0.96
N TYR A 128 4.56 -1.60 0.02
CA TYR A 128 4.89 -0.87 1.26
C TYR A 128 5.84 0.31 1.01
N THR A 129 6.76 0.19 0.04
CA THR A 129 7.69 1.26 -0.32
C THR A 129 6.97 2.52 -0.82
N LEU A 130 5.97 2.37 -1.69
CA LEU A 130 5.20 3.52 -2.19
C LEU A 130 4.42 4.21 -1.08
N ALA A 131 3.81 3.45 -0.16
CA ALA A 131 3.09 4.00 0.98
C ALA A 131 4.02 4.81 1.91
N LEU A 132 5.23 4.30 2.16
CA LEU A 132 6.25 5.01 2.95
C LEU A 132 6.68 6.34 2.29
N VAL A 133 6.92 6.32 0.97
CA VAL A 133 7.31 7.53 0.22
C VAL A 133 6.22 8.60 0.26
N VAL A 134 4.95 8.20 0.08
CA VAL A 134 3.82 9.13 0.16
C VAL A 134 3.68 9.70 1.57
N LEU A 135 3.83 8.89 2.61
CA LEU A 135 3.80 9.34 4.01
C LEU A 135 4.88 10.42 4.27
N LEU A 136 6.12 10.18 3.82
CA LEU A 136 7.22 11.13 3.98
C LEU A 136 6.96 12.43 3.21
N LEU A 137 6.42 12.36 1.99
CA LEU A 137 6.03 13.55 1.24
C LEU A 137 4.97 14.38 1.97
N VAL A 138 3.92 13.74 2.48
CA VAL A 138 2.87 14.42 3.26
C VAL A 138 3.45 15.07 4.52
N LEU A 139 4.35 14.36 5.21
CA LEU A 139 5.01 14.84 6.42
C LEU A 139 5.92 16.07 6.14
N LEU A 140 6.53 16.14 4.96
CA LEU A 140 7.34 17.28 4.52
C LEU A 140 6.49 18.46 4.02
N ILE A 141 5.38 18.19 3.32
CA ILE A 141 4.50 19.24 2.76
C ILE A 141 3.71 19.95 3.86
N SER A 142 3.25 19.22 4.87
CA SER A 142 2.48 19.76 6.00
C SER A 142 3.11 20.99 6.68
N PRO A 143 4.38 20.97 7.13
CA PRO A 143 5.00 22.14 7.77
C PRO A 143 5.16 23.32 6.80
N ILE A 144 5.37 23.06 5.50
CA ILE A 144 5.46 24.12 4.48
C ILE A 144 4.12 24.84 4.35
N ILE A 145 3.01 24.09 4.26
CA ILE A 145 1.66 24.65 4.20
C ILE A 145 1.38 25.47 5.45
N ILE A 146 1.65 24.93 6.64
CA ILE A 146 1.43 25.64 7.92
C ILE A 146 2.24 26.94 7.95
N MET A 147 3.51 26.91 7.54
CA MET A 147 4.37 28.09 7.49
C MET A 147 3.82 29.14 6.52
N LEU A 148 3.41 28.74 5.32
CA LEU A 148 2.85 29.63 4.30
C LEU A 148 1.56 30.29 4.75
N VAL A 149 0.63 29.52 5.33
CA VAL A 149 -0.63 30.04 5.84
C VAL A 149 -0.38 31.05 6.96
N ARG A 150 0.53 30.74 7.91
CA ARG A 150 0.89 31.69 8.98
C ARG A 150 1.45 33.00 8.43
N LYS A 151 2.33 32.95 7.43
CA LYS A 151 2.87 34.15 6.77
C LYS A 151 1.78 34.95 6.06
N ALA A 152 0.92 34.29 5.27
CA ALA A 152 -0.17 34.95 4.56
C ALA A 152 -1.14 35.66 5.53
N THR A 153 -1.54 34.98 6.62
CA THR A 153 -2.41 35.55 7.64
C THR A 153 -1.76 36.76 8.31
N SER A 154 -0.45 36.73 8.61
CA SER A 154 0.26 37.87 9.19
C SER A 154 0.25 39.10 8.28
N LEU A 155 0.51 38.91 6.98
CA LEU A 155 0.49 39.99 6.00
C LEU A 155 -0.89 40.63 5.87
N ILE A 156 -1.95 39.81 5.88
CA ILE A 156 -3.32 40.30 5.81
C ILE A 156 -3.66 41.16 7.03
N HIS A 157 -3.28 40.72 8.24
CA HIS A 157 -3.53 41.49 9.47
C HIS A 157 -2.81 42.83 9.46
N GLU A 158 -1.53 42.85 9.09
CA GLU A 158 -0.74 44.07 9.03
C GLU A 158 -1.29 45.04 7.97
N TYR A 159 -1.62 44.52 6.78
CA TYR A 159 -2.17 45.34 5.71
C TYR A 159 -3.54 45.92 6.07
N ALA A 160 -4.44 45.10 6.66
CA ALA A 160 -5.74 45.55 7.12
C ALA A 160 -5.61 46.63 8.22
N TYR A 161 -4.70 46.45 9.17
CA TYR A 161 -4.43 47.42 10.23
C TYR A 161 -3.94 48.76 9.65
N ASN A 162 -2.96 48.72 8.76
CA ASN A 162 -2.41 49.91 8.11
C ASN A 162 -3.47 50.64 7.26
N LEU A 163 -4.34 49.90 6.55
CA LEU A 163 -5.46 50.47 5.82
C LEU A 163 -6.46 51.17 6.75
N LEU A 164 -6.77 50.57 7.90
CA LEU A 164 -7.68 51.18 8.88
C LEU A 164 -7.12 52.49 9.42
N ILE A 165 -5.84 52.52 9.79
CA ILE A 165 -5.18 53.74 10.24
C ILE A 165 -5.26 54.81 9.15
N LYS A 166 -4.82 54.48 7.93
CA LYS A 166 -4.75 55.45 6.83
C LYS A 166 -6.13 55.95 6.42
N SER A 167 -7.14 55.07 6.42
CA SER A 167 -8.54 55.45 6.21
C SER A 167 -9.05 56.40 7.30
N SER A 168 -8.68 56.17 8.57
CA SER A 168 -9.05 57.05 9.67
C SER A 168 -8.39 58.43 9.59
N GLU A 169 -7.12 58.48 9.16
CA GLU A 169 -6.36 59.71 8.98
C GLU A 169 -6.94 60.55 7.84
N VAL A 170 -7.18 59.94 6.68
CA VAL A 170 -7.85 60.59 5.55
C VAL A 170 -9.23 61.11 5.94
N LYS A 171 -10.01 60.35 6.73
CA LYS A 171 -11.31 60.82 7.24
C LYS A 171 -11.17 62.04 8.16
N LYS A 172 -10.14 62.07 9.03
CA LYS A 172 -9.87 63.22 9.91
C LYS A 172 -9.48 64.46 9.12
N GLU A 173 -8.57 64.33 8.16
CA GLU A 173 -8.15 65.43 7.29
C GLU A 173 -9.31 65.97 6.46
N LYS A 174 -10.10 65.07 5.86
CA LYS A 174 -11.31 65.45 5.12
C LYS A 174 -12.29 66.24 6.00
N ARG A 175 -12.51 65.82 7.26
CA ARG A 175 -13.38 66.55 8.20
C ARG A 175 -12.83 67.94 8.56
N LYS A 176 -11.52 68.07 8.75
CA LYS A 176 -10.88 69.39 8.99
C LYS A 176 -11.04 70.31 7.79
N SER A 177 -10.77 69.80 6.59
CA SER A 177 -10.93 70.54 5.33
C SER A 177 -12.39 70.98 5.11
N ASP A 178 -13.35 70.08 5.33
CA ASP A 178 -14.78 70.37 5.24
C ASP A 178 -15.22 71.46 6.23
N ASN A 179 -14.77 71.38 7.49
CA ASN A 179 -15.07 72.40 8.49
C ASN A 179 -14.53 73.77 8.11
N LEU A 180 -13.28 73.84 7.62
CA LEU A 180 -12.69 75.09 7.16
C LEU A 180 -13.48 75.67 5.98
N LEU A 181 -13.89 74.84 5.03
CA LEU A 181 -14.70 75.28 3.89
C LEU A 181 -16.03 75.92 4.33
N TYR A 182 -16.72 75.35 5.32
CA TYR A 182 -17.96 75.91 5.87
C TYR A 182 -17.76 77.18 6.71
N GLN A 183 -16.53 77.48 7.16
CA GLN A 183 -16.21 78.75 7.81
C GLN A 183 -15.94 79.86 6.79
N LEU A 184 -15.38 79.51 5.63
CA LEU A 184 -15.06 80.47 4.57
C LEU A 184 -16.26 80.82 3.69
N LEU A 185 -17.22 79.90 3.52
CA LEU A 185 -18.35 80.07 2.62
C LEU A 185 -19.68 79.67 3.30
N PRO A 186 -20.80 80.37 2.98
CA PRO A 186 -22.13 79.95 3.42
C PRO A 186 -22.43 78.49 3.07
N ARG A 187 -23.16 77.79 3.94
CA ARG A 187 -23.41 76.33 3.82
C ARG A 187 -23.99 75.92 2.47
N THR A 188 -24.88 76.73 1.89
CA THR A 188 -25.50 76.49 0.58
C THR A 188 -24.44 76.51 -0.53
N VAL A 189 -23.63 77.58 -0.59
CA VAL A 189 -22.55 77.75 -1.57
C VAL A 189 -21.49 76.65 -1.45
N ALA A 190 -21.04 76.34 -0.22
CA ALA A 190 -20.06 75.29 0.04
C ALA A 190 -20.55 73.89 -0.43
N HIS A 191 -21.85 73.60 -0.26
CA HIS A 191 -22.44 72.34 -0.68
C HIS A 191 -22.48 72.19 -2.21
N TYR A 192 -22.86 73.25 -2.94
CA TYR A 192 -22.84 73.25 -4.41
C TYR A 192 -21.41 73.10 -4.96
N LEU A 193 -20.43 73.79 -4.37
CA LEU A 193 -19.02 73.70 -4.77
C LEU A 193 -18.41 72.32 -4.50
N LYS A 194 -18.73 71.67 -3.37
CA LYS A 194 -18.28 70.28 -3.09
C LYS A 194 -18.82 69.26 -4.09
N GLN A 195 -19.97 69.53 -4.71
CA GLN A 195 -20.56 68.68 -5.74
C GLN A 195 -20.12 69.05 -7.16
N SER A 196 -19.19 70.01 -7.31
CA SER A 196 -18.78 70.57 -8.60
C SER A 196 -19.97 71.09 -9.43
N LYS A 197 -21.03 71.57 -8.77
CA LYS A 197 -22.22 72.15 -9.41
C LYS A 197 -22.09 73.66 -9.46
N GLN A 198 -22.69 74.27 -10.49
CA GLN A 198 -22.87 75.72 -10.52
C GLN A 198 -23.78 76.16 -9.36
N VAL A 199 -23.39 77.23 -8.68
CA VAL A 199 -24.16 77.84 -7.59
C VAL A 199 -25.29 78.65 -8.22
N PRO A 200 -26.57 78.35 -7.96
CA PRO A 200 -27.68 79.16 -8.46
C PRO A 200 -27.67 80.54 -7.81
N ALA A 201 -28.08 81.56 -8.55
CA ALA A 201 -28.27 82.89 -7.99
C ALA A 201 -29.46 82.89 -7.01
N GLU A 202 -29.22 83.22 -5.74
CA GLU A 202 -30.25 83.34 -4.70
C GLU A 202 -30.47 84.81 -4.36
N PHE A 203 -31.74 85.20 -4.17
CA PHE A 203 -32.13 86.52 -3.69
C PHE A 203 -32.25 86.50 -2.16
N PHE A 204 -31.62 87.47 -1.49
CA PHE A 204 -31.71 87.61 -0.04
C PHE A 204 -32.36 88.95 0.32
N GLU A 205 -33.40 88.92 1.15
CA GLU A 205 -34.21 90.09 1.52
C GLU A 205 -33.42 91.12 2.35
N CYS A 206 -32.46 90.68 3.17
CA CYS A 206 -31.56 91.54 3.94
C CYS A 206 -30.24 90.81 4.20
N VAL A 207 -29.10 91.42 3.83
CA VAL A 207 -27.76 90.86 4.05
C VAL A 207 -26.78 91.94 4.50
N THR A 208 -25.87 91.57 5.39
CA THR A 208 -24.73 92.41 5.79
C THR A 208 -23.49 91.94 5.05
N ILE A 209 -22.97 92.77 4.14
CA ILE A 209 -21.72 92.50 3.42
C ILE A 209 -20.57 93.18 4.18
N TYR A 210 -19.61 92.39 4.64
CA TYR A 210 -18.39 92.90 5.27
C TYR A 210 -17.26 92.93 4.25
N LEU A 211 -16.80 94.14 3.89
CA LEU A 211 -15.65 94.36 3.00
C LEU A 211 -14.46 94.78 3.88
N SER A 212 -13.57 93.84 4.18
CA SER A 212 -12.30 94.13 4.83
C SER A 212 -11.15 93.78 3.89
N ASP A 213 -10.30 94.76 3.63
CA ASP A 213 -8.99 94.52 3.05
C ASP A 213 -7.95 94.36 4.16
N ILE A 214 -7.06 93.39 4.00
CA ILE A 214 -5.94 93.18 4.92
C ILE A 214 -4.74 93.86 4.27
N VAL A 215 -4.38 95.04 4.80
CA VAL A 215 -3.28 95.86 4.25
C VAL A 215 -2.00 95.02 4.19
N GLY A 216 -1.50 94.77 2.97
CA GLY A 216 -0.27 94.00 2.72
C GLY A 216 -0.45 92.50 2.46
N PHE A 217 -1.67 91.95 2.47
CA PHE A 217 -1.91 90.53 2.19
C PHE A 217 -1.35 90.08 0.84
N THR A 218 -1.56 90.88 -0.22
CA THR A 218 -1.05 90.61 -1.58
C THR A 218 0.48 90.50 -1.64
N ARG A 219 1.19 91.26 -0.80
CA ARG A 219 2.66 91.19 -0.74
C ARG A 219 3.12 89.89 -0.10
N ILE A 220 2.43 89.45 0.96
CA ILE A 220 2.80 88.24 1.72
C ILE A 220 2.50 86.97 0.94
N SER A 221 1.38 86.91 0.21
CA SER A 221 0.98 85.72 -0.56
C SER A 221 1.72 85.53 -1.88
N SER A 222 2.42 86.56 -2.38
CA SER A 222 3.27 86.48 -3.57
C SER A 222 4.73 86.12 -3.29
N GLU A 223 5.13 86.06 -2.01
CA GLU A 223 6.48 85.64 -1.57
C GLU A 223 6.57 84.13 -1.26
N SER A 224 5.58 83.30 -1.64
CA SER A 224 5.53 81.84 -1.40
C SER A 224 5.52 81.00 -2.67
#